data_AF-A0A4R4SSC0-F1
#
_entry.id   AF-A0A4R4SSC0-F1
#
_cell.length_a   1.000
_cell.length_b   1.000
_cell.length_c   1.000
_cell.angle_alpha   90.00
_cell.angle_beta   90.00
_cell.angle_gamma   90.00
#
_symmetry.space_group_name_H-M   'P 1'
#
loop_
_entity.id
_entity.type
_entity.pdbx_description
1 polymer ?
#
loop_
_entity_poly.entity_id
_entity_poly.type
_entity_poly.pdbx_seq_one_letter_code
_entity_poly.pdbx_strand_id
1 'polypeptide(L)'
;MSLIDGILGDLKAMAVGIASTEQHVRAVDDAVEQTSVRAAAAGFTAVAAGLTPVRGILGQVRAQLTSIGGVLGETTRAVAAVPQQSSPHDVTAVLAPVAAALTGVDSGIAASAAQIGQARQYIAGTLRGGQPGPTLAGLQRVNDLLHILRTRGEATRQAVNAALTHTRHVGALDAPATGGNDVPAAQPVPPVHPTGAASSQGPAADGGPDTFPGPVGPAWRQVNPGALPDIVRATAGSLPPRPAGSTRPTQGILDGMPVTSGGGDRSLAADLVHDPLRGPPVTFYDHVESKAAAHLRRVGGGEADLAIDNTVCGTNDRDQAYPWTCDKILPAILPAGSRLRVWVTRDGGTTWWHRVYTGTGERISR
;
A
#
# COMPACT_ATOMS: atom_id res chain seq x y z
N MET A 1 -6.96 6.06 -22.24
CA MET A 1 -6.49 4.66 -22.15
C MET A 1 -7.69 3.80 -21.82
N SER A 2 -7.89 2.65 -22.48
CA SER A 2 -9.02 1.78 -22.14
C SER A 2 -8.78 1.09 -20.80
N LEU A 3 -9.86 0.66 -20.12
CA LEU A 3 -9.77 -0.13 -18.88
C LEU A 3 -8.97 -1.43 -19.09
N ILE A 4 -9.11 -2.04 -20.27
CA ILE A 4 -8.36 -3.25 -20.69
C ILE A 4 -6.86 -2.95 -20.79
N ASP A 5 -6.47 -1.80 -21.35
CA ASP A 5 -5.05 -1.41 -21.43
C ASP A 5 -4.44 -1.24 -20.02
N GLY A 6 -5.23 -0.69 -19.08
CA GLY A 6 -4.83 -0.56 -17.67
C GLY A 6 -4.58 -1.92 -17.01
N ILE A 7 -5.54 -2.84 -17.13
CA ILE A 7 -5.42 -4.21 -16.62
C ILE A 7 -4.21 -4.91 -17.24
N LEU A 8 -4.01 -4.78 -18.55
CA LEU A 8 -2.87 -5.38 -19.26
C LEU A 8 -1.53 -4.82 -18.76
N GLY A 9 -1.45 -3.50 -18.54
CA GLY A 9 -0.27 -2.84 -17.98
C GLY A 9 0.07 -3.37 -16.59
N ASP A 10 -0.93 -3.52 -15.72
CA ASP A 10 -0.73 -4.03 -14.37
C ASP A 10 -0.32 -5.51 -14.33
N LEU A 11 -0.95 -6.37 -15.14
CA LEU A 11 -0.58 -7.79 -15.23
C LEU A 11 0.88 -7.96 -15.66
N LYS A 12 1.34 -7.19 -16.65
CA LYS A 12 2.75 -7.17 -17.07
C LYS A 12 3.67 -6.72 -15.94
N ALA A 13 3.28 -5.66 -15.22
CA ALA A 13 4.07 -5.15 -14.12
C ALA A 13 4.14 -6.14 -12.94
N MET A 14 3.06 -6.87 -12.66
CA MET A 14 3.07 -7.97 -11.69
C MET A 14 4.02 -9.09 -12.12
N ALA A 15 3.98 -9.51 -13.39
CA ALA A 15 4.88 -10.55 -13.91
C ALA A 15 6.37 -10.16 -13.76
N VAL A 16 6.72 -8.91 -14.08
CA VAL A 16 8.07 -8.37 -13.85
C VAL A 16 8.43 -8.37 -12.37
N GLY A 17 7.50 -7.98 -11.49
CA GLY A 17 7.73 -7.99 -10.04
C GLY A 17 7.93 -9.40 -9.48
N ILE A 18 7.24 -10.41 -10.01
CA ILE A 18 7.43 -11.82 -9.64
C ILE A 18 8.82 -12.30 -10.05
N ALA A 19 9.26 -12.02 -11.28
CA ALA A 19 10.61 -12.38 -11.75
C ALA A 19 11.70 -11.70 -10.89
N SER A 20 11.53 -10.42 -10.57
CA SER A 20 12.42 -9.68 -9.68
C SER A 20 12.46 -10.29 -8.27
N THR A 21 11.30 -10.67 -7.72
CA THR A 21 11.21 -11.32 -6.41
C THR A 21 11.92 -12.68 -6.42
N GLU A 22 11.73 -13.47 -7.47
CA GLU A 22 12.41 -14.76 -7.65
C GLU A 22 13.94 -14.60 -7.68
N GLN A 23 14.45 -13.58 -8.38
CA GLN A 23 15.88 -13.27 -8.38
C GLN A 23 16.41 -12.94 -6.98
N HIS A 24 15.64 -12.20 -6.17
CA HIS A 24 16.02 -11.91 -4.79
C HIS A 24 16.00 -13.17 -3.91
N VAL A 25 15.04 -14.07 -4.10
CA VAL A 25 15.00 -15.35 -3.38
C VAL A 25 16.23 -16.22 -3.73
N ARG A 26 16.63 -16.26 -5.01
CA ARG A 26 17.86 -16.94 -5.46
C ARG A 26 19.10 -16.37 -4.77
N ALA A 27 19.24 -15.05 -4.74
CA ALA A 27 20.38 -14.40 -4.09
C ALA A 27 20.45 -14.72 -2.58
N VAL A 28 19.30 -14.84 -1.92
CA VAL A 28 19.23 -15.25 -0.51
C VAL A 28 19.62 -16.73 -0.34
N ASP A 29 19.14 -17.62 -1.21
CA ASP A 29 19.50 -19.05 -1.19
C ASP A 29 21.01 -19.25 -1.38
N ASP A 30 21.62 -18.53 -2.34
CA ASP A 30 23.08 -18.55 -2.55
C ASP A 30 23.85 -18.08 -1.30
N ALA A 31 23.36 -17.05 -0.61
CA ALA A 31 23.97 -16.56 0.63
C ALA A 31 23.81 -17.55 1.80
N VAL A 32 22.67 -18.23 1.90
CA VAL A 32 22.44 -19.31 2.87
C VAL A 32 23.40 -20.46 2.59
N GLU A 33 23.59 -20.84 1.33
CA GLU A 33 24.51 -21.91 0.96
C GLU A 33 25.97 -21.55 1.27
N GLN A 34 26.41 -20.35 0.88
CA GLN A 34 27.77 -19.90 1.20
C GLN A 34 28.03 -19.90 2.71
N THR A 35 27.01 -19.55 3.50
CA THR A 35 27.09 -19.58 4.98
C THR A 35 27.16 -21.02 5.49
N SER A 36 26.35 -21.93 4.93
CA SER A 36 26.38 -23.36 5.26
C SER A 36 27.75 -23.98 5.00
N VAL A 37 28.32 -23.75 3.80
CA VAL A 37 29.65 -24.26 3.41
C VAL A 37 30.75 -23.73 4.33
N ARG A 38 30.75 -22.42 4.63
CA ARG A 38 31.73 -21.84 5.56
C ARG A 38 31.60 -22.39 6.97
N ALA A 39 30.38 -22.56 7.46
CA ALA A 39 30.14 -23.15 8.78
C ALA A 39 30.68 -24.59 8.85
N ALA A 40 30.40 -25.41 7.84
CA ALA A 40 30.92 -26.78 7.76
C ALA A 40 32.46 -26.80 7.71
N ALA A 41 33.09 -25.96 6.89
CA ALA A 41 34.54 -25.86 6.78
C ALA A 41 35.23 -25.44 8.10
N ALA A 42 34.54 -24.64 8.92
CA ALA A 42 35.00 -24.23 10.24
C ALA A 42 34.65 -25.22 11.37
N GLY A 43 34.09 -26.39 11.04
CA GLY A 43 33.72 -27.42 12.03
C GLY A 43 32.35 -27.20 12.71
N PHE A 44 31.58 -26.19 12.32
CA PHE A 44 30.23 -25.92 12.83
C PHE A 44 29.16 -26.70 12.05
N THR A 45 29.27 -28.03 12.05
CA THR A 45 28.39 -28.92 11.28
C THR A 45 26.91 -28.79 11.67
N ALA A 46 26.60 -28.52 12.94
CA ALA A 46 25.23 -28.29 13.42
C ALA A 46 24.59 -27.04 12.79
N VAL A 47 25.37 -25.97 12.55
CA VAL A 47 24.89 -24.76 11.88
C VAL A 47 24.57 -25.05 10.43
N ALA A 48 25.46 -25.75 9.72
CA ALA A 48 25.25 -26.15 8.33
C ALA A 48 24.00 -27.03 8.18
N ALA A 49 23.84 -28.03 9.05
CA ALA A 49 22.64 -28.87 9.10
C ALA A 49 21.37 -28.05 9.37
N GLY A 50 21.43 -27.10 10.32
CA GLY A 50 20.31 -26.22 10.66
C GLY A 50 19.89 -25.25 9.56
N LEU A 51 20.73 -25.01 8.53
CA LEU A 51 20.38 -24.19 7.36
C LEU A 51 19.73 -24.99 6.22
N THR A 52 19.76 -26.33 6.27
CA THR A 52 19.16 -27.18 5.23
C THR A 52 17.65 -26.93 5.06
N PRO A 53 16.82 -26.84 6.14
CA PRO A 53 15.40 -26.53 6.01
C PRO A 53 15.13 -25.17 5.35
N VAL A 54 15.99 -24.18 5.60
CA VAL A 54 15.89 -22.84 5.00
C VAL A 54 16.00 -22.93 3.47
N ARG A 55 17.00 -23.67 2.96
CA ARG A 55 17.17 -23.88 1.51
C ARG A 55 15.98 -24.61 0.89
N GLY A 56 15.44 -25.61 1.59
CA GLY A 56 14.22 -26.31 1.18
C GLY A 56 13.03 -25.36 1.02
N ILE A 57 12.82 -24.47 1.99
CA ILE A 57 11.77 -23.45 1.93
C ILE A 57 12.00 -22.47 0.76
N LEU A 58 13.23 -21.96 0.58
CA LEU A 58 13.53 -21.03 -0.51
C LEU A 58 13.34 -21.69 -1.89
N GLY A 59 13.67 -22.97 -2.03
CA GLY A 59 13.37 -23.75 -3.23
C GLY A 59 11.87 -23.86 -3.53
N GLN A 60 11.05 -24.11 -2.51
CA GLN A 60 9.58 -24.16 -2.64
C GLN A 60 9.01 -22.80 -3.03
N VAL A 61 9.44 -21.72 -2.37
CA VAL A 61 9.03 -20.34 -2.71
C VAL A 61 9.37 -20.02 -4.17
N ARG A 62 10.57 -20.37 -4.64
CA ARG A 62 10.95 -20.17 -6.05
C ARG A 62 10.04 -20.92 -7.02
N ALA A 63 9.81 -22.21 -6.78
CA ALA A 63 8.92 -22.99 -7.63
C ALA A 63 7.50 -22.40 -7.69
N GLN A 64 7.00 -21.92 -6.55
CA GLN A 64 5.70 -21.26 -6.46
C GLN A 64 5.69 -19.93 -7.24
N LEU A 65 6.72 -19.08 -7.09
CA LEU A 65 6.85 -17.83 -7.83
C LEU A 65 6.94 -18.06 -9.34
N THR A 66 7.68 -19.08 -9.79
CA THR A 66 7.73 -19.46 -11.21
C THR A 66 6.35 -19.88 -11.72
N SER A 67 5.60 -20.69 -10.94
CA SER A 67 4.22 -21.07 -11.29
C SER A 67 3.29 -19.84 -11.39
N ILE A 68 3.38 -18.91 -10.44
CA ILE A 68 2.62 -17.65 -10.45
C ILE A 68 2.95 -16.83 -11.70
N GLY A 69 4.24 -16.74 -12.05
CA GLY A 69 4.69 -16.05 -13.27
C GLY A 69 4.10 -16.66 -14.54
N GLY A 70 3.99 -17.98 -14.62
CA GLY A 70 3.31 -18.69 -15.72
C GLY A 70 1.84 -18.30 -15.85
N VAL A 71 1.09 -18.34 -14.73
CA VAL A 71 -0.33 -17.95 -14.69
C VAL A 71 -0.52 -16.50 -15.13
N LEU A 72 0.31 -15.57 -14.64
CA LEU A 72 0.26 -14.16 -15.04
C LEU A 72 0.58 -13.99 -16.53
N GLY A 73 1.53 -14.75 -17.09
CA GLY A 73 1.86 -14.72 -18.51
C GLY A 73 0.73 -15.24 -19.41
N GLU A 74 0.03 -16.29 -19.01
CA GLU A 74 -1.17 -16.79 -19.68
C GLU A 74 -2.32 -15.78 -19.63
N THR A 75 -2.59 -15.25 -18.44
CA THR A 75 -3.61 -14.22 -18.20
C THR A 75 -3.35 -12.97 -19.05
N THR A 76 -2.09 -12.51 -19.10
CA THR A 76 -1.66 -11.37 -19.92
C THR A 76 -1.93 -11.61 -21.40
N ARG A 77 -1.60 -12.81 -21.92
CA ARG A 77 -1.87 -13.18 -23.32
C ARG A 77 -3.36 -13.24 -23.63
N ALA A 78 -4.16 -13.80 -22.73
CA ALA A 78 -5.61 -13.86 -22.88
C ALA A 78 -6.24 -12.46 -22.98
N VAL A 79 -5.86 -11.55 -22.06
CA VAL A 79 -6.35 -10.15 -22.08
C VAL A 79 -5.87 -9.40 -23.32
N ALA A 80 -4.61 -9.60 -23.74
CA ALA A 80 -4.07 -8.96 -24.94
C ALA A 80 -4.72 -9.44 -26.24
N ALA A 81 -5.35 -10.62 -26.25
CA ALA A 81 -6.02 -11.17 -27.41
C ALA A 81 -7.42 -10.58 -27.65
N VAL A 82 -7.97 -9.81 -26.70
CA VAL A 82 -9.30 -9.18 -26.80
C VAL A 82 -9.27 -8.06 -27.84
N PRO A 83 -9.99 -8.16 -28.97
CA PRO A 83 -10.09 -7.05 -29.92
C PRO A 83 -10.65 -5.77 -29.28
N GLN A 84 -10.23 -4.60 -29.75
CA GLN A 84 -10.75 -3.31 -29.24
C GLN A 84 -12.26 -3.13 -29.45
N GLN A 85 -12.85 -3.86 -30.40
CA GLN A 85 -14.29 -3.85 -30.72
C GLN A 85 -14.98 -5.16 -30.33
N SER A 86 -14.53 -5.78 -29.23
CA SER A 86 -15.15 -7.02 -28.73
C SER A 86 -16.56 -6.78 -28.21
N SER A 87 -17.44 -7.77 -28.38
CA SER A 87 -18.76 -7.71 -27.75
C SER A 87 -18.64 -7.76 -26.22
N PRO A 88 -19.61 -7.21 -25.46
CA PRO A 88 -19.62 -7.33 -23.99
C PRO A 88 -19.55 -8.79 -23.49
N HIS A 89 -20.11 -9.73 -24.25
CA HIS A 89 -20.03 -11.16 -23.99
C HIS A 89 -18.60 -11.68 -24.08
N ASP A 90 -17.88 -11.34 -25.16
CA ASP A 90 -16.49 -11.78 -25.37
C ASP A 90 -15.55 -11.22 -24.29
N VAL A 91 -15.72 -9.96 -23.92
CA VAL A 91 -14.94 -9.35 -22.82
C VAL A 91 -15.21 -10.06 -21.50
N THR A 92 -16.48 -10.40 -21.22
CA THR A 92 -16.84 -11.13 -19.99
C THR A 92 -16.25 -12.54 -19.98
N ALA A 93 -16.29 -13.25 -21.11
CA ALA A 93 -15.74 -14.59 -21.25
C ALA A 93 -14.21 -14.62 -21.01
N VAL A 94 -13.50 -13.55 -21.40
CA VAL A 94 -12.05 -13.44 -21.16
C VAL A 94 -11.73 -12.97 -19.73
N LEU A 95 -12.45 -11.98 -19.19
CA LEU A 95 -12.11 -11.40 -17.89
C LEU A 95 -12.52 -12.25 -16.69
N ALA A 96 -13.53 -13.12 -16.80
CA ALA A 96 -13.93 -13.97 -15.68
C ALA A 96 -12.83 -14.96 -15.24
N PRO A 97 -12.17 -15.71 -16.15
CA PRO A 97 -10.99 -16.52 -15.80
C PRO A 97 -9.83 -15.70 -15.22
N VAL A 98 -9.63 -14.46 -15.70
CA VAL A 98 -8.58 -13.56 -15.19
C VAL A 98 -8.79 -13.23 -13.72
N ALA A 99 -10.03 -12.96 -13.30
CA ALA A 99 -10.36 -12.68 -11.90
C ALA A 99 -10.08 -13.90 -10.99
N ALA A 100 -10.42 -15.10 -11.45
CA ALA A 100 -10.13 -16.35 -10.74
C ALA A 100 -8.61 -16.59 -10.63
N ALA A 101 -7.87 -16.39 -11.73
CA ALA A 101 -6.41 -16.51 -11.77
C ALA A 101 -5.74 -15.54 -10.78
N LEU A 102 -6.17 -14.27 -10.74
CA LEU A 102 -5.65 -13.28 -9.79
C LEU A 102 -5.88 -13.66 -8.33
N THR A 103 -6.99 -14.34 -8.01
CA THR A 103 -7.25 -14.87 -6.67
C THR A 103 -6.28 -16.00 -6.30
N GLY A 104 -5.97 -16.88 -7.26
CA GLY A 104 -4.94 -17.90 -7.11
C GLY A 104 -3.54 -17.31 -6.93
N VAL A 105 -3.21 -16.28 -7.70
CA VAL A 105 -1.94 -15.52 -7.58
C VAL A 105 -1.80 -14.88 -6.20
N ASP A 106 -2.84 -14.20 -5.70
CA ASP A 106 -2.85 -13.60 -4.35
C ASP A 106 -2.61 -14.63 -3.25
N SER A 107 -3.34 -15.76 -3.32
CA SER A 107 -3.17 -16.87 -2.39
C SER A 107 -1.75 -17.44 -2.42
N GLY A 108 -1.17 -17.56 -3.62
CA GLY A 108 0.20 -18.03 -3.80
C GLY A 108 1.25 -17.08 -3.22
N ILE A 109 1.09 -15.77 -3.45
CA ILE A 109 1.96 -14.73 -2.87
C ILE A 109 1.89 -14.75 -1.35
N ALA A 110 0.69 -14.87 -0.78
CA ALA A 110 0.50 -14.94 0.67
C ALA A 110 1.17 -16.17 1.30
N ALA A 111 1.05 -17.34 0.65
CA ALA A 111 1.72 -18.57 1.09
C ALA A 111 3.25 -18.44 1.03
N SER A 112 3.79 -17.87 -0.06
CA SER A 112 5.23 -17.58 -0.17
C SER A 112 5.71 -16.62 0.94
N ALA A 113 4.95 -15.58 1.28
CA ALA A 113 5.30 -14.65 2.35
C ALA A 113 5.34 -15.33 3.74
N ALA A 114 4.40 -16.23 4.01
CA ALA A 114 4.39 -17.03 5.23
C ALA A 114 5.63 -17.94 5.32
N GLN A 115 5.99 -18.60 4.22
CA GLN A 115 7.19 -19.43 4.10
C GLN A 115 8.48 -18.63 4.33
N ILE A 116 8.60 -17.42 3.76
CA ILE A 116 9.73 -16.53 4.02
C ILE A 116 9.79 -16.11 5.50
N GLY A 117 8.64 -15.86 6.13
CA GLY A 117 8.54 -15.64 7.57
C GLY A 117 9.10 -16.81 8.38
N GLN A 118 8.75 -18.04 8.00
CA GLN A 118 9.27 -19.27 8.63
C GLN A 118 10.78 -19.43 8.42
N ALA A 119 11.29 -19.19 7.21
CA ALA A 119 12.72 -19.23 6.91
C ALA A 119 13.52 -18.26 7.80
N ARG A 120 12.99 -17.06 8.07
CA ARG A 120 13.61 -16.08 8.98
C ARG A 120 13.70 -16.60 10.41
N GLN A 121 12.66 -17.28 10.90
CA GLN A 121 12.66 -17.86 12.25
C GLN A 121 13.73 -18.96 12.37
N TYR A 122 13.87 -19.82 11.36
CA TYR A 122 14.93 -20.82 11.31
C TYR A 122 16.32 -20.18 11.32
N ILE A 123 16.58 -19.17 10.47
CA ILE A 123 17.87 -18.47 10.44
C ILE A 123 18.19 -17.82 11.80
N ALA A 124 17.22 -17.13 12.41
CA ALA A 124 17.41 -16.48 13.70
C ALA A 124 17.71 -17.49 14.83
N GLY A 125 17.12 -18.68 14.77
CA GLY A 125 17.41 -19.78 15.69
C GLY A 125 18.80 -20.39 15.47
N THR A 126 19.10 -20.78 14.22
CA THR A 126 20.33 -21.49 13.85
C THR A 126 21.59 -20.62 13.97
N LEU A 127 21.50 -19.32 13.68
CA LEU A 127 22.63 -18.39 13.70
C LEU A 127 22.71 -17.55 14.98
N ARG A 128 22.10 -18.01 16.07
CA ARG A 128 22.16 -17.33 17.37
C ARG A 128 23.62 -17.21 17.83
N GLY A 129 24.14 -15.98 17.91
CA GLY A 129 25.54 -15.68 18.25
C GLY A 129 26.47 -15.41 17.05
N GLY A 130 25.99 -15.56 15.81
CA GLY A 130 26.71 -15.16 14.60
C GLY A 130 26.26 -13.80 14.04
N GLN A 131 26.63 -13.51 12.78
CA GLN A 131 26.15 -12.33 12.03
C GLN A 131 25.07 -12.72 10.98
N PRO A 132 23.81 -12.99 11.37
CA PRO A 132 22.74 -13.30 10.42
C PRO A 132 22.24 -12.09 9.62
N GLY A 133 22.77 -10.89 9.90
CA GLY A 133 22.25 -9.61 9.42
C GLY A 133 21.98 -9.54 7.91
N PRO A 134 22.95 -9.87 7.03
CA PRO A 134 22.74 -9.78 5.59
C PRO A 134 21.64 -10.71 5.07
N THR A 135 21.59 -11.97 5.55
CA THR A 135 20.59 -12.94 5.11
C THR A 135 19.19 -12.58 5.62
N LEU A 136 19.08 -12.13 6.87
CA LEU A 136 17.81 -11.65 7.43
C LEU A 136 17.31 -10.39 6.71
N ALA A 137 18.20 -9.47 6.35
CA ALA A 137 17.86 -8.29 5.56
C ALA A 137 17.40 -8.68 4.14
N GLY A 138 18.04 -9.69 3.54
CA GLY A 138 17.61 -10.24 2.25
C GLY A 138 16.20 -10.84 2.30
N LEU A 139 15.90 -11.66 3.32
CA LEU A 139 14.56 -12.22 3.53
C LEU A 139 13.50 -11.15 3.83
N GLN A 140 13.86 -10.10 4.59
CA GLN A 140 12.97 -8.96 4.80
C GLN A 140 12.65 -8.27 3.48
N ARG A 141 13.65 -8.02 2.63
CA ARG A 141 13.44 -7.41 1.31
C ARG A 141 12.52 -8.26 0.43
N VAL A 142 12.65 -9.58 0.45
CA VAL A 142 11.72 -10.48 -0.27
C VAL A 142 10.29 -10.30 0.24
N ASN A 143 10.08 -10.24 1.56
CA ASN A 143 8.75 -9.98 2.13
C ASN A 143 8.16 -8.63 1.69
N ASP A 144 8.98 -7.57 1.66
CA ASP A 144 8.53 -6.25 1.23
C ASP A 144 8.08 -6.27 -0.24
N LEU A 145 8.81 -6.98 -1.11
CA LEU A 145 8.45 -7.17 -2.52
C LEU A 145 7.16 -7.97 -2.68
N LEU A 146 6.99 -9.07 -1.94
CA LEU A 146 5.75 -9.85 -1.93
C LEU A 146 4.55 -9.01 -1.49
N HIS A 147 4.74 -8.13 -0.50
CA HIS A 147 3.69 -7.21 -0.07
C HIS A 147 3.30 -6.20 -1.16
N ILE A 148 4.29 -5.60 -1.86
CA ILE A 148 4.05 -4.71 -2.99
C ILE A 148 3.26 -5.43 -4.09
N LEU A 149 3.65 -6.66 -4.43
CA LEU A 149 2.95 -7.49 -5.42
C LEU A 149 1.51 -7.77 -5.02
N ARG A 150 1.25 -8.04 -3.73
CA ARG A 150 -0.10 -8.28 -3.21
C ARG A 150 -0.99 -7.07 -3.36
N THR A 151 -0.49 -5.90 -2.95
CA THR A 151 -1.21 -4.62 -3.08
C THR A 151 -1.55 -4.33 -4.54
N ARG A 152 -0.63 -4.60 -5.46
CA ARG A 152 -0.89 -4.44 -6.90
C ARG A 152 -1.93 -5.43 -7.41
N GLY A 153 -1.82 -6.71 -7.04
CA GLY A 153 -2.77 -7.74 -7.43
C GLY A 153 -4.21 -7.45 -6.97
N GLU A 154 -4.36 -6.89 -5.76
CA GLU A 154 -5.64 -6.41 -5.25
C GLU A 154 -6.24 -5.32 -6.15
N ALA A 155 -5.45 -4.29 -6.48
CA ALA A 155 -5.89 -3.20 -7.34
C ALA A 155 -6.26 -3.70 -8.75
N THR A 156 -5.46 -4.60 -9.34
CA THR A 156 -5.75 -5.20 -10.64
C THR A 156 -7.03 -6.03 -10.60
N ARG A 157 -7.25 -6.82 -9.54
CA ARG A 157 -8.48 -7.60 -9.35
C ARG A 157 -9.70 -6.69 -9.25
N GLN A 158 -9.60 -5.58 -8.51
CA GLN A 158 -10.67 -4.58 -8.43
C GLN A 158 -10.98 -3.97 -9.81
N ALA A 159 -9.96 -3.64 -10.59
CA ALA A 159 -10.13 -3.14 -11.96
C ALA A 159 -10.82 -4.17 -12.88
N VAL A 160 -10.45 -5.45 -12.80
CA VAL A 160 -11.10 -6.55 -13.54
C VAL A 160 -12.57 -6.71 -13.12
N ASN A 161 -12.87 -6.65 -11.82
CA ASN A 161 -14.24 -6.76 -11.33
C ASN A 161 -15.11 -5.56 -11.74
N ALA A 162 -14.54 -4.36 -11.75
CA ALA A 162 -15.20 -3.16 -12.27
C ALA A 162 -15.50 -3.31 -13.77
N ALA A 163 -14.55 -3.83 -14.54
CA ALA A 163 -14.74 -4.13 -15.96
C ALA A 163 -15.87 -5.13 -16.19
N LEU A 164 -15.89 -6.24 -15.46
CA LEU A 164 -16.93 -7.26 -15.53
C LEU A 164 -18.31 -6.71 -15.16
N THR A 165 -18.39 -5.81 -14.18
CA THR A 165 -19.65 -5.18 -13.78
C THR A 165 -20.16 -4.22 -14.86
N HIS A 166 -19.24 -3.48 -15.48
CA HIS A 166 -19.55 -2.56 -16.56
C HIS A 166 -20.03 -3.31 -17.81
N THR A 167 -19.36 -4.39 -18.24
CA THR A 167 -19.76 -5.16 -19.43
C THR A 167 -21.13 -5.80 -19.27
N ARG A 168 -21.48 -6.28 -18.07
CA ARG A 168 -22.83 -6.81 -17.78
C ARG A 168 -23.90 -5.73 -17.88
N HIS A 169 -23.62 -4.51 -17.41
CA HIS A 169 -24.55 -3.39 -17.54
C HIS A 169 -24.78 -3.01 -19.00
N VAL A 170 -23.72 -2.89 -19.79
CA VAL A 170 -23.84 -2.56 -21.22
C VAL A 170 -24.58 -3.67 -21.99
N GLY A 171 -24.22 -4.94 -21.76
CA GLY A 171 -24.90 -6.06 -22.40
C GLY A 171 -26.39 -6.19 -22.06
N ALA A 172 -26.82 -5.71 -20.89
CA ALA A 172 -28.24 -5.66 -20.53
C ALA A 172 -29.02 -4.58 -21.29
N LEU A 173 -28.36 -3.49 -21.69
CA LEU A 173 -28.98 -2.41 -22.48
C LEU A 173 -29.11 -2.77 -23.96
N ASP A 174 -28.19 -3.60 -24.47
CA ASP A 174 -28.19 -4.04 -25.87
C ASP A 174 -29.07 -5.28 -26.12
N ALA A 175 -29.58 -5.92 -25.06
CA ALA A 175 -30.53 -7.01 -25.22
C ALA A 175 -31.81 -6.45 -25.88
N PRO A 176 -32.24 -6.97 -27.04
CA PRO A 176 -33.45 -6.48 -27.70
C PRO A 176 -34.60 -6.59 -26.71
N ALA A 177 -35.30 -5.48 -26.50
CA ALA A 177 -36.52 -5.46 -25.71
C ALA A 177 -37.52 -6.42 -26.36
N THR A 178 -37.48 -7.69 -25.94
CA THR A 178 -38.50 -8.66 -26.28
C THR A 178 -39.75 -8.18 -25.57
N GLY A 179 -40.56 -7.41 -26.31
CA GLY A 179 -41.83 -6.87 -25.89
C GLY A 179 -42.79 -8.00 -25.51
N GLY A 180 -42.71 -8.43 -24.26
CA GLY A 180 -43.73 -9.17 -23.54
C GLY A 180 -44.36 -8.19 -22.56
N ASN A 181 -45.54 -7.71 -22.91
CA ASN A 181 -46.29 -6.69 -22.19
C ASN A 181 -47.01 -7.29 -20.96
N ASP A 182 -46.31 -8.08 -20.14
CA ASP A 182 -46.88 -8.69 -18.94
C ASP A 182 -46.42 -7.90 -17.71
N VAL A 183 -47.27 -6.97 -17.30
CA VAL A 183 -47.15 -6.20 -16.05
C VAL A 183 -47.37 -7.14 -14.86
N PRO A 184 -46.36 -7.42 -14.01
CA PRO A 184 -46.59 -8.15 -12.77
C PRO A 184 -47.23 -7.19 -11.74
N ALA A 185 -48.35 -7.62 -11.17
CA ALA A 185 -49.03 -6.92 -10.09
C ALA A 185 -48.10 -6.66 -8.89
N ALA A 186 -48.12 -5.42 -8.41
CA ALA A 186 -47.35 -4.96 -7.26
C ALA A 186 -47.68 -5.77 -6.00
N GLN A 187 -46.65 -6.30 -5.33
CA GLN A 187 -46.78 -6.82 -3.96
C GLN A 187 -46.65 -5.68 -2.93
N PRO A 188 -47.47 -5.69 -1.86
CA PRO A 188 -47.44 -4.66 -0.82
C PRO A 188 -46.27 -4.87 0.15
N VAL A 189 -45.57 -3.77 0.45
CA VAL A 189 -44.51 -3.69 1.47
C VAL A 189 -45.14 -3.44 2.86
N PRO A 190 -44.76 -4.18 3.92
CA PRO A 190 -45.26 -3.93 5.27
C PRO A 190 -44.55 -2.74 5.96
N PRO A 191 -45.22 -2.04 6.90
CA PRO A 191 -44.70 -0.84 7.56
C PRO A 191 -43.69 -1.16 8.66
N VAL A 192 -42.62 -0.36 8.74
CA VAL A 192 -41.61 -0.40 9.80
C VAL A 192 -41.98 0.62 10.89
N HIS A 193 -42.16 0.15 12.12
CA HIS A 193 -42.34 1.00 13.31
C HIS A 193 -40.99 1.52 13.85
N PRO A 194 -40.91 2.77 14.33
CA PRO A 194 -39.77 3.26 15.08
C PRO A 194 -39.99 3.16 16.61
N THR A 195 -39.04 2.54 17.30
CA THR A 195 -38.84 2.59 18.76
C THR A 195 -37.34 2.78 18.97
N GLY A 196 -36.81 3.65 19.81
CA GLY A 196 -37.35 4.62 20.76
C GLY A 196 -36.18 5.46 21.29
N ALA A 197 -36.49 6.54 22.01
CA ALA A 197 -35.52 7.38 22.72
C ALA A 197 -35.28 6.89 24.15
N ALA A 198 -34.06 7.03 24.67
CA ALA A 198 -33.79 7.11 26.11
C ALA A 198 -32.44 7.81 26.42
N SER A 199 -32.57 9.03 26.92
CA SER A 199 -31.96 9.68 28.09
C SER A 199 -30.49 9.48 28.52
N SER A 200 -29.90 10.64 28.80
CA SER A 200 -28.69 11.00 29.55
C SER A 200 -28.69 10.68 31.06
N GLN A 201 -27.53 10.35 31.64
CA GLN A 201 -26.89 10.99 32.82
C GLN A 201 -25.62 10.23 33.27
N GLY A 202 -24.51 10.95 33.57
CA GLY A 202 -23.30 10.43 34.25
C GLY A 202 -23.47 10.31 35.77
N PRO A 203 -22.49 9.83 36.56
CA PRO A 203 -21.12 10.40 36.59
C PRO A 203 -19.94 9.42 36.89
N ALA A 204 -18.74 10.02 36.88
CA ALA A 204 -17.47 9.67 37.55
C ALA A 204 -16.50 8.63 36.92
N ALA A 205 -15.33 9.20 36.57
CA ALA A 205 -14.01 8.66 36.25
C ALA A 205 -13.67 7.23 36.68
N ASP A 206 -13.21 6.42 35.70
CA ASP A 206 -11.87 5.79 35.68
C ASP A 206 -11.65 5.01 34.35
N GLY A 207 -10.61 5.38 33.58
CA GLY A 207 -10.04 4.59 32.47
C GLY A 207 -10.86 4.42 31.18
N GLY A 208 -11.03 5.49 30.37
CA GLY A 208 -11.80 5.46 29.13
C GLY A 208 -11.12 4.78 27.93
N PRO A 209 -11.90 4.18 26.99
CA PRO A 209 -11.40 3.50 25.80
C PRO A 209 -10.90 4.49 24.72
N ASP A 210 -9.74 4.16 24.14
CA ASP A 210 -9.29 4.56 22.80
C ASP A 210 -9.26 6.06 22.45
N THR A 211 -8.38 6.82 23.09
CA THR A 211 -7.89 8.08 22.52
C THR A 211 -6.84 7.78 21.45
N PHE A 212 -7.18 7.96 20.16
CA PHE A 212 -6.17 7.99 19.11
C PHE A 212 -5.19 9.14 19.42
N PRO A 213 -3.88 8.87 19.61
CA PRO A 213 -2.96 9.95 19.96
C PRO A 213 -2.82 10.88 18.75
N GLY A 214 -3.13 12.15 18.97
CA GLY A 214 -2.94 13.23 18.00
C GLY A 214 -1.47 13.61 17.86
N PRO A 215 -1.14 14.45 16.86
CA PRO A 215 0.20 14.99 16.72
C PRO A 215 0.54 15.91 17.90
N VAL A 216 1.79 15.84 18.35
CA VAL A 216 2.32 16.67 19.43
C VAL A 216 3.11 17.86 18.87
N GLY A 217 3.18 18.93 19.64
CA GLY A 217 3.95 20.13 19.32
C GLY A 217 3.07 21.38 19.11
N PRO A 218 3.62 22.58 19.41
CA PRO A 218 2.82 23.81 19.50
C PRO A 218 2.29 24.31 18.16
N ALA A 219 2.80 23.81 17.04
CA ALA A 219 2.39 24.21 15.70
C ALA A 219 1.15 23.45 15.19
N TRP A 220 0.78 22.34 15.83
CA TRP A 220 -0.41 21.57 15.49
C TRP A 220 -1.64 22.14 16.17
N ARG A 221 -2.68 22.41 15.38
CA ARG A 221 -3.94 22.96 15.89
C ARG A 221 -5.04 21.95 15.66
N GLN A 222 -5.78 21.61 16.71
CA GLN A 222 -7.00 20.83 16.57
C GLN A 222 -8.08 21.70 15.89
N VAL A 223 -8.86 21.10 14.99
CA VAL A 223 -9.90 21.80 14.22
C VAL A 223 -11.21 21.06 14.36
N ASN A 224 -12.30 21.82 14.47
CA ASN A 224 -13.64 21.27 14.40
C ASN A 224 -13.91 20.74 12.97
N PRO A 225 -14.44 19.52 12.79
CA PRO A 225 -14.78 18.99 11.46
C PRO A 225 -15.62 19.93 10.58
N GLY A 226 -16.51 20.73 11.18
CA GLY A 226 -17.31 21.72 10.46
C GLY A 226 -16.53 22.92 9.90
N ALA A 227 -15.30 23.15 10.39
CA ALA A 227 -14.39 24.20 9.93
C ALA A 227 -13.34 23.70 8.91
N LEU A 228 -13.42 22.43 8.50
CA LEU A 228 -12.55 21.90 7.45
C LEU A 228 -12.90 22.55 6.10
N PRO A 229 -11.88 22.85 5.26
CA PRO A 229 -12.09 23.21 3.86
C PRO A 229 -12.91 22.12 3.14
N ASP A 230 -13.70 22.52 2.15
CA ASP A 230 -14.60 21.61 1.45
C ASP A 230 -13.84 20.44 0.80
N ILE A 231 -12.63 20.67 0.28
CA ILE A 231 -11.79 19.62 -0.31
C ILE A 231 -11.34 18.56 0.71
N VAL A 232 -11.07 18.97 1.95
CA VAL A 232 -10.70 18.06 3.04
C VAL A 232 -11.94 17.35 3.59
N ARG A 233 -13.06 18.07 3.68
CA ARG A 233 -14.34 17.49 4.14
C ARG A 233 -14.88 16.44 3.17
N ALA A 234 -14.82 16.71 1.87
CA ALA A 234 -15.24 15.77 0.82
C ALA A 234 -14.40 14.48 0.85
N THR A 235 -13.18 14.55 1.35
CA THR A 235 -12.23 13.43 1.38
C THR A 235 -12.14 12.76 2.76
N ALA A 236 -12.64 13.40 3.82
CA ALA A 236 -12.65 12.88 5.19
C ALA A 236 -13.24 11.47 5.29
N GLY A 237 -14.35 11.20 4.59
CA GLY A 237 -15.00 9.89 4.60
C GLY A 237 -14.24 8.78 3.86
N SER A 238 -13.18 9.14 3.10
CA SER A 238 -12.37 8.17 2.35
C SER A 238 -11.16 7.64 3.12
N LEU A 239 -10.79 8.28 4.24
CA LEU A 239 -9.65 7.86 5.06
C LEU A 239 -10.12 6.86 6.13
N PRO A 240 -9.66 5.60 6.09
CA PRO A 240 -10.08 4.61 7.07
C PRO A 240 -9.47 4.93 8.45
N PRO A 241 -10.18 4.65 9.56
CA PRO A 241 -9.59 4.68 10.88
C PRO A 241 -8.28 3.87 10.94
N ARG A 242 -7.37 4.31 11.80
CA ARG A 242 -6.03 3.73 11.92
C ARG A 242 -5.83 3.11 13.31
N PRO A 243 -6.08 1.80 13.46
CA PRO A 243 -5.94 1.11 14.74
C PRO A 243 -4.60 1.37 15.42
N ALA A 244 -4.60 1.38 16.75
CA ALA A 244 -3.38 1.45 17.53
C ALA A 244 -2.40 0.32 17.10
N GLY A 245 -1.12 0.65 16.98
CA GLY A 245 -0.08 -0.30 16.54
C GLY A 245 -0.09 -0.64 15.05
N SER A 246 -0.99 -0.07 14.23
CA SER A 246 -1.07 -0.41 12.81
C SER A 246 0.21 -0.07 12.03
N THR A 247 0.73 -1.06 11.31
CA THR A 247 1.93 -0.97 10.45
C THR A 247 1.60 -0.80 8.96
N ARG A 248 0.31 -0.66 8.60
CA ARG A 248 -0.09 -0.48 7.20
C ARG A 248 0.48 0.82 6.63
N PRO A 249 0.62 0.98 5.30
CA PRO A 249 0.96 2.27 4.72
C PRO A 249 0.03 3.40 5.19
N THR A 250 0.57 4.60 5.37
CA THR A 250 -0.23 5.82 5.54
C THR A 250 -1.02 6.07 4.27
N GLN A 251 -2.32 6.29 4.41
CA GLN A 251 -3.18 6.73 3.31
C GLN A 251 -3.38 8.23 3.43
N GLY A 252 -3.47 8.91 2.30
CA GLY A 252 -3.74 10.32 2.23
C GLY A 252 -4.42 10.74 0.94
N ILE A 253 -4.88 11.98 0.92
CA ILE A 253 -5.48 12.64 -0.22
C ILE A 253 -4.82 14.02 -0.37
N LEU A 254 -4.19 14.26 -1.51
CA LEU A 254 -3.52 15.52 -1.88
C LEU A 254 -4.37 16.24 -2.92
N ASP A 255 -4.97 17.37 -2.55
CA ASP A 255 -5.85 18.15 -3.44
C ASP A 255 -6.91 17.28 -4.16
N GLY A 256 -7.49 16.33 -3.43
CA GLY A 256 -8.48 15.38 -3.96
C GLY A 256 -7.90 14.13 -4.64
N MET A 257 -6.59 14.05 -4.86
CA MET A 257 -5.91 12.88 -5.44
C MET A 257 -5.42 11.91 -4.36
N PRO A 258 -5.69 10.60 -4.47
CA PRO A 258 -5.20 9.62 -3.50
C PRO A 258 -3.67 9.51 -3.54
N VAL A 259 -3.06 9.44 -2.36
CA VAL A 259 -1.62 9.24 -2.15
C VAL A 259 -1.40 8.25 -1.01
N THR A 260 -0.55 7.26 -1.24
CA THR A 260 -0.22 6.22 -0.24
C THR A 260 1.27 6.21 0.03
N SER A 261 1.69 5.99 1.27
CA SER A 261 3.12 5.85 1.58
C SER A 261 3.72 4.56 1.01
N GLY A 262 5.03 4.51 0.82
CA GLY A 262 5.74 3.36 0.23
C GLY A 262 5.98 3.52 -1.27
N GLY A 263 6.38 2.43 -1.92
CA GLY A 263 6.55 2.37 -3.38
C GLY A 263 8.00 2.49 -3.87
N GLY A 264 8.92 2.99 -3.04
CA GLY A 264 10.36 3.04 -3.36
C GLY A 264 10.69 3.92 -4.57
N ASP A 265 9.84 4.89 -4.89
CA ASP A 265 10.01 5.73 -6.07
C ASP A 265 11.08 6.80 -5.82
N ARG A 266 12.32 6.48 -6.22
CA ARG A 266 13.47 7.37 -6.09
C ARG A 266 13.33 8.65 -6.90
N SER A 267 12.47 8.69 -7.92
CA SER A 267 12.24 9.90 -8.72
C SER A 267 11.63 11.04 -7.90
N LEU A 268 11.00 10.74 -6.76
CA LEU A 268 10.42 11.72 -5.82
C LEU A 268 11.47 12.55 -5.09
N ALA A 269 12.73 12.11 -5.12
CA ALA A 269 13.84 12.74 -4.43
C ALA A 269 15.02 13.06 -5.36
N ALA A 270 14.87 12.81 -6.67
CA ALA A 270 15.95 12.95 -7.65
C ALA A 270 16.46 14.40 -7.77
N ASP A 271 15.64 15.37 -7.42
CA ASP A 271 15.93 16.79 -7.43
C ASP A 271 16.41 17.31 -6.06
N LEU A 272 16.65 16.43 -5.07
CA LEU A 272 16.98 16.86 -3.71
C LEU A 272 18.46 16.68 -3.34
N VAL A 273 19.00 17.63 -2.58
CA VAL A 273 20.33 17.54 -1.99
C VAL A 273 20.26 16.65 -0.74
N HIS A 274 20.99 15.54 -0.78
CA HIS A 274 20.93 14.53 0.28
C HIS A 274 21.92 14.76 1.43
N ASP A 275 23.02 15.48 1.23
CA ASP A 275 24.04 15.76 2.25
C ASP A 275 23.45 16.34 3.56
N PRO A 276 23.89 15.95 4.78
CA PRO A 276 24.88 14.93 5.15
C PRO A 276 24.35 13.48 5.15
N LEU A 277 23.15 13.24 4.65
CA LEU A 277 22.60 11.88 4.56
C LEU A 277 23.40 11.13 3.48
N ARG A 278 23.98 9.99 3.84
CA ARG A 278 24.67 9.08 2.91
C ARG A 278 23.67 8.41 1.97
N GLY A 279 23.05 9.22 1.13
CA GLY A 279 21.88 8.88 0.34
C GLY A 279 20.57 9.18 1.06
N PRO A 280 19.48 9.35 0.31
CA PRO A 280 18.17 9.49 0.89
C PRO A 280 17.91 8.29 1.83
N PRO A 281 17.48 8.46 3.09
CA PRO A 281 16.79 7.37 3.77
C PRO A 281 15.59 7.08 2.88
N VAL A 282 15.68 6.05 2.04
CA VAL A 282 14.73 5.77 0.95
C VAL A 282 13.30 5.71 1.49
N THR A 283 13.16 5.26 2.74
CA THR A 283 11.91 5.21 3.50
C THR A 283 11.26 6.57 3.75
N PHE A 284 12.03 7.66 3.84
CA PHE A 284 11.52 9.00 4.09
C PHE A 284 10.78 9.59 2.89
N TYR A 285 11.33 9.40 1.69
CA TYR A 285 10.72 9.92 0.46
C TYR A 285 9.50 9.12 0.02
N ASP A 286 9.33 7.94 0.59
CA ASP A 286 8.15 7.12 0.46
C ASP A 286 6.99 7.62 1.31
N HIS A 287 7.18 8.55 2.25
CA HIS A 287 6.09 9.11 3.04
C HIS A 287 5.16 10.01 2.19
N VAL A 288 3.88 10.04 2.55
CA VAL A 288 2.85 10.80 1.80
C VAL A 288 3.14 12.30 1.78
N GLU A 289 3.76 12.83 2.84
CA GLU A 289 4.15 14.23 2.95
C GLU A 289 5.29 14.58 1.98
N SER A 290 6.26 13.67 1.84
CA SER A 290 7.37 13.82 0.87
C SER A 290 6.85 13.75 -0.57
N LYS A 291 5.86 12.91 -0.84
CA LYS A 291 5.16 12.84 -2.14
C LYS A 291 4.39 14.12 -2.45
N ALA A 292 3.73 14.71 -1.46
CA ALA A 292 3.08 16.01 -1.63
C ALA A 292 4.08 17.13 -1.91
N ALA A 293 5.22 17.13 -1.23
CA ALA A 293 6.30 18.07 -1.53
C ALA A 293 6.83 17.87 -2.97
N ALA A 294 7.05 16.62 -3.40
CA ALA A 294 7.46 16.32 -4.77
C ALA A 294 6.42 16.75 -5.81
N HIS A 295 5.13 16.59 -5.51
CA HIS A 295 4.05 17.09 -6.35
C HIS A 295 4.16 18.61 -6.54
N LEU A 296 4.25 19.38 -5.45
CA LEU A 296 4.41 20.85 -5.50
C LEU A 296 5.64 21.28 -6.31
N ARG A 297 6.78 20.59 -6.18
CA ARG A 297 7.97 20.86 -7.00
C ARG A 297 7.74 20.62 -8.49
N ARG A 298 6.97 19.60 -8.86
CA ARG A 298 6.71 19.21 -10.25
C ARG A 298 5.66 20.08 -10.94
N VAL A 299 4.60 20.46 -10.22
CA VAL A 299 3.49 21.24 -10.81
C VAL A 299 3.69 22.75 -10.68
N GLY A 300 4.67 23.20 -9.90
CA GLY A 300 4.94 24.64 -9.69
C GLY A 300 3.84 25.35 -8.89
N GLY A 301 3.09 24.61 -8.06
CA GLY A 301 2.01 25.14 -7.23
C GLY A 301 2.51 25.92 -6.02
N GLY A 302 1.75 26.96 -5.62
CA GLY A 302 2.05 27.78 -4.45
C GLY A 302 1.46 27.23 -3.15
N GLU A 303 0.31 26.57 -3.19
CA GLU A 303 -0.36 26.01 -2.01
C GLU A 303 -0.99 24.64 -2.33
N ALA A 304 -1.04 23.74 -1.35
CA ALA A 304 -1.74 22.45 -1.44
C ALA A 304 -2.26 21.98 -0.07
N ASP A 305 -3.31 21.17 -0.08
CA ASP A 305 -3.90 20.50 1.09
C ASP A 305 -3.66 18.98 1.01
N LEU A 306 -3.06 18.42 2.07
CA LEU A 306 -2.81 16.98 2.24
C LEU A 306 -3.55 16.47 3.48
N ALA A 307 -4.57 15.63 3.30
CA ALA A 307 -5.23 14.92 4.39
C ALA A 307 -4.65 13.51 4.55
N ILE A 308 -4.30 13.09 5.77
CA ILE A 308 -3.67 11.78 6.03
C ILE A 308 -4.28 11.06 7.22
N ASP A 309 -4.26 9.72 7.17
CA ASP A 309 -4.85 8.86 8.20
C ASP A 309 -3.90 8.51 9.36
N ASN A 310 -2.75 9.18 9.43
CA ASN A 310 -1.68 8.93 10.38
C ASN A 310 -1.06 10.26 10.81
N THR A 311 -0.34 10.27 11.93
CA THR A 311 0.45 11.44 12.32
C THR A 311 1.70 11.57 11.45
N VAL A 312 2.15 12.80 11.27
CA VAL A 312 3.41 13.11 10.57
C VAL A 312 4.57 12.57 11.42
N CYS A 313 5.52 11.86 10.82
CA CYS A 313 6.67 11.41 11.62
C CYS A 313 7.44 12.61 12.18
N GLY A 314 7.88 12.51 13.45
CA GLY A 314 8.43 13.61 14.24
C GLY A 314 7.41 14.33 15.11
N THR A 315 6.13 14.00 14.99
CA THR A 315 5.03 14.57 15.77
C THR A 315 4.37 13.52 16.68
N ASN A 316 5.06 12.43 16.99
CA ASN A 316 4.66 11.48 18.03
C ASN A 316 5.68 11.52 19.17
N ASP A 317 5.26 11.26 20.40
CA ASP A 317 6.19 11.24 21.56
C ASP A 317 7.41 10.35 21.34
N ARG A 318 7.22 9.20 20.69
CA ARG A 318 8.30 8.26 20.38
C ARG A 318 9.31 8.75 19.34
N ASP A 319 8.96 9.74 18.53
CA ASP A 319 9.75 10.14 17.36
C ASP A 319 10.16 11.62 17.30
N GLN A 320 9.74 12.45 18.27
CA GLN A 320 10.14 13.86 18.35
C GLN A 320 11.67 14.05 18.38
N ALA A 321 12.39 13.16 19.07
CA ALA A 321 13.83 13.25 19.25
C ALA A 321 14.63 12.87 17.99
N TYR A 322 14.03 12.19 17.01
CA TYR A 322 14.77 11.80 15.81
C TYR A 322 15.15 13.04 14.99
N PRO A 323 16.42 13.18 14.57
CA PRO A 323 16.87 14.36 13.83
C PRO A 323 16.26 14.45 12.43
N TRP A 324 15.82 13.32 11.87
CA TRP A 324 15.34 13.20 10.48
C TRP A 324 13.91 12.69 10.45
N THR A 325 12.97 13.62 10.36
CA THR A 325 11.54 13.35 10.35
C THR A 325 10.83 14.27 9.36
N CYS A 326 9.60 13.92 8.96
CA CYS A 326 8.81 14.69 8.00
C CYS A 326 8.59 16.09 8.53
N ASP A 327 8.22 16.18 9.81
CA ASP A 327 7.96 17.45 10.47
C ASP A 327 9.14 18.44 10.38
N LYS A 328 10.38 17.93 10.43
CA LYS A 328 11.60 18.74 10.42
C LYS A 328 12.09 19.07 9.01
N ILE A 329 11.99 18.12 8.08
CA ILE A 329 12.60 18.26 6.75
C ILE A 329 11.64 18.82 5.69
N LEU A 330 10.33 18.72 5.90
CA LEU A 330 9.32 19.19 4.94
C LEU A 330 9.55 20.63 4.45
N PRO A 331 9.81 21.62 5.33
CA PRO A 331 10.12 22.98 4.88
C PRO A 331 11.27 23.04 3.87
N ALA A 332 12.34 22.27 4.07
CA ALA A 332 13.53 22.30 3.23
C ALA A 332 13.32 21.67 1.84
N ILE A 333 12.37 20.75 1.70
CA ILE A 333 12.10 20.02 0.45
C ILE A 333 10.87 20.52 -0.32
N LEU A 334 10.17 21.52 0.23
CA LEU A 334 9.09 22.25 -0.44
C LEU A 334 9.68 23.41 -1.26
N PRO A 335 9.12 23.76 -2.44
CA PRO A 335 9.53 24.95 -3.19
C PRO A 335 9.55 26.20 -2.32
N ALA A 336 10.54 27.08 -2.50
CA ALA A 336 10.63 28.32 -1.74
C ALA A 336 9.34 29.15 -1.88
N GLY A 337 8.75 29.56 -0.76
CA GLY A 337 7.51 30.34 -0.72
C GLY A 337 6.22 29.53 -0.88
N SER A 338 6.30 28.24 -1.21
CA SER A 338 5.11 27.37 -1.26
C SER A 338 4.59 27.04 0.14
N ARG A 339 3.33 26.59 0.23
CA ARG A 339 2.69 26.20 1.49
C ARG A 339 1.99 24.85 1.35
N LEU A 340 2.37 23.89 2.17
CA LEU A 340 1.67 22.61 2.29
C LEU A 340 0.91 22.60 3.62
N ARG A 341 -0.42 22.52 3.57
CA ARG A 341 -1.24 22.30 4.76
C ARG A 341 -1.50 20.82 4.93
N VAL A 342 -1.02 20.26 6.04
CA VAL A 342 -1.24 18.84 6.37
C VAL A 342 -2.34 18.74 7.40
N TRP A 343 -3.36 17.96 7.08
CA TRP A 343 -4.49 17.61 7.91
C TRP A 343 -4.34 16.16 8.36
N VAL A 344 -4.43 15.90 9.67
CA VAL A 344 -4.29 14.57 10.26
C VAL A 344 -5.62 14.16 10.87
N THR A 345 -6.07 12.95 10.56
CA THR A 345 -7.10 12.25 11.30
C THR A 345 -6.66 10.81 11.53
N ARG A 346 -6.94 10.21 12.69
CA ARG A 346 -6.61 8.80 12.95
C ARG A 346 -7.83 7.94 13.22
N ASP A 347 -8.96 8.57 13.44
CA ASP A 347 -10.24 7.98 13.83
C ASP A 347 -11.27 8.06 12.68
N GLY A 348 -10.78 8.11 11.44
CA GLY A 348 -11.63 8.13 10.24
C GLY A 348 -12.42 9.42 10.06
N GLY A 349 -11.83 10.56 10.42
CA GLY A 349 -12.40 11.88 10.18
C GLY A 349 -13.20 12.45 11.35
N THR A 350 -13.19 11.82 12.53
CA THR A 350 -13.91 12.32 13.71
C THR A 350 -13.15 13.46 14.39
N THR A 351 -11.82 13.32 14.53
CA THR A 351 -10.93 14.35 15.04
C THR A 351 -9.91 14.76 13.99
N TRP A 352 -9.64 16.07 13.95
CA TRP A 352 -8.74 16.67 12.98
C TRP A 352 -7.73 17.59 13.65
N TRP A 353 -6.50 17.50 13.18
CA TRP A 353 -5.43 18.44 13.46
C TRP A 353 -4.87 18.96 12.15
N HIS A 354 -4.32 20.18 12.17
CA HIS A 354 -3.59 20.68 11.02
C HIS A 354 -2.35 21.46 11.40
N ARG A 355 -1.42 21.50 10.46
CA ARG A 355 -0.25 22.37 10.46
C ARG A 355 0.00 22.87 9.04
N VAL A 356 0.51 24.09 8.92
CA VAL A 356 0.98 24.64 7.63
C VAL A 356 2.50 24.63 7.63
N TYR A 357 3.09 24.01 6.62
CA TYR A 357 4.52 24.04 6.35
C TYR A 357 4.80 25.04 5.23
N THR A 358 5.76 25.93 5.44
CA THR A 358 6.21 26.88 4.43
C THR A 358 7.54 26.41 3.85
N GLY A 359 7.63 26.34 2.52
CA GLY A 359 8.83 25.88 1.83
C GLY A 359 9.95 26.91 1.84
N THR A 360 11.16 26.44 2.17
CA THR A 360 12.41 27.21 2.07
C THR A 360 13.20 26.86 0.82
N GLY A 361 12.98 25.67 0.25
CA GLY A 361 13.69 25.16 -0.92
C GLY A 361 15.17 24.85 -0.70
N GLU A 362 15.67 24.88 0.55
CA GLU A 362 17.09 24.70 0.89
C GLU A 362 17.70 23.39 0.39
N ARG A 363 16.87 22.35 0.24
CA ARG A 363 17.32 21.03 -0.22
C ARG A 363 16.93 20.72 -1.65
N ILE A 364 16.46 21.69 -2.44
CA ILE A 364 16.13 21.48 -3.85
C ILE A 364 17.36 21.87 -4.70
N SER A 365 17.79 20.95 -5.55
CA SER A 365 18.87 21.17 -6.52
C SER A 365 18.38 22.18 -7.56
N ARG A 366 19.19 23.21 -7.82
CA ARG A 366 18.88 24.26 -8.79
C ARG A 366 19.13 23.84 -10.22
#